data_AF-A0A5B9DI00-F1
#
_entry.id   AF-A0A5B9DI00-F1
#
_cell.length_a   1.000
_cell.length_b   1.000
_cell.length_c   1.000
_cell.angle_alpha   90.00
_cell.angle_beta   90.00
_cell.angle_gamma   90.00
#
_symmetry.space_group_name_H-M   'P 1'
#
loop_
_entity.id
_entity.type
_entity.pdbx_description
1 polymer ?
#
loop_
_entity_poly.entity_id
_entity_poly.type
_entity_poly.pdbx_seq_one_letter_code
_entity_poly.pdbx_strand_id
1 'polypeptide(L)'
;MSSILFIRPRRCYWGKKKNSLTMRAKRLPVAFAALDRTLPTLFANYSPFPVTLWASIGHRVRSMLRFSATFLFAALALAPVPALAVEANASSAPISVKVNMARVLRINAPASTVIVGNPGVADVTIQDPQTLVLTGKSYGQTNLIVLNAAGNPIADTLVEVVQDQADLVTIFNAGARYTYACPTRCAPTVMLGDSTGFTEEQTKSLGLVKGVQN
;
A
#
# COMPACT_ATOMS: atom_id res chain seq x y z
N MET A 1 -18.07 -46.68 -52.97
CA MET A 1 -16.84 -46.92 -52.18
C MET A 1 -16.38 -45.59 -51.62
N SER A 2 -16.75 -45.27 -50.36
CA SER A 2 -16.28 -44.07 -49.68
C SER A 2 -16.06 -44.43 -48.21
N SER A 3 -14.79 -44.58 -47.84
CA SER A 3 -14.38 -45.02 -46.51
C SER A 3 -14.33 -43.82 -45.56
N ILE A 4 -15.24 -43.82 -44.58
CA ILE A 4 -15.32 -42.82 -43.51
C ILE A 4 -14.18 -43.08 -42.51
N LEU A 5 -13.23 -42.15 -42.43
CA LEU A 5 -12.10 -42.17 -41.50
C LEU A 5 -12.58 -41.75 -40.10
N PHE A 6 -12.88 -42.73 -39.24
CA PHE A 6 -13.16 -42.51 -37.82
C PHE A 6 -11.87 -42.15 -37.07
N ILE A 7 -11.70 -40.86 -36.75
CA ILE A 7 -10.63 -40.39 -35.85
C ILE A 7 -11.03 -40.75 -34.41
N ARG A 8 -10.37 -41.75 -33.83
CA ARG A 8 -10.49 -42.11 -32.41
C ARG A 8 -9.94 -40.99 -31.52
N PRO A 9 -10.66 -40.55 -30.47
CA PRO A 9 -10.11 -39.62 -29.49
C PRO A 9 -9.03 -40.32 -28.65
N ARG A 10 -7.84 -39.72 -28.58
CA ARG A 10 -6.74 -40.19 -27.73
C ARG A 10 -7.10 -39.98 -26.26
N ARG A 11 -7.04 -41.08 -25.52
CA ARG A 11 -7.23 -41.20 -24.08
C ARG A 11 -6.13 -40.43 -23.34
N CYS A 12 -6.48 -39.35 -22.65
CA CYS A 12 -5.55 -38.67 -21.73
C CYS A 12 -5.37 -39.54 -20.48
N TYR A 13 -4.25 -40.24 -20.38
CA TYR A 13 -3.87 -40.99 -19.19
C TYR A 13 -3.23 -40.03 -18.17
N TRP A 14 -3.95 -39.72 -17.10
CA TRP A 14 -3.39 -39.01 -15.95
C TRP A 14 -2.45 -39.95 -15.18
N GLY A 15 -1.14 -39.77 -15.38
CA GLY A 15 -0.11 -40.45 -14.60
C GLY A 15 -0.03 -39.88 -13.18
N LYS A 16 -0.59 -40.60 -12.19
CA LYS A 16 -0.30 -40.39 -10.77
C LYS A 16 1.18 -40.71 -10.51
N LYS A 17 2.02 -39.68 -10.34
CA LYS A 17 3.35 -39.83 -9.76
C LYS A 17 3.23 -39.71 -8.23
N LYS A 18 3.12 -40.85 -7.53
CA LYS A 18 3.34 -40.94 -6.08
C LYS A 18 4.85 -40.90 -5.85
N ASN A 19 5.39 -39.78 -5.37
CA ASN A 19 6.70 -39.78 -4.71
C ASN A 19 6.48 -39.53 -3.22
N SER A 20 6.69 -40.62 -2.47
CA SER A 20 6.88 -40.66 -1.04
C SER A 20 8.16 -39.90 -0.69
N LEU A 21 8.02 -38.74 -0.06
CA LEU A 21 9.10 -38.10 0.70
C LEU A 21 8.66 -38.06 2.15
N THR A 22 9.06 -39.10 2.87
CA THR A 22 9.02 -39.19 4.32
C THR A 22 9.89 -38.06 4.91
N MET A 23 9.28 -36.95 5.32
CA MET A 23 9.95 -35.94 6.13
C MET A 23 10.17 -36.47 7.53
N ARG A 24 11.42 -36.87 7.79
CA ARG A 24 11.92 -37.26 9.10
C ARG A 24 12.06 -35.99 9.96
N ALA A 25 11.18 -35.84 10.95
CA ALA A 25 11.28 -34.80 11.96
C ALA A 25 12.59 -34.94 12.75
N LYS A 26 13.58 -34.08 12.47
CA LYS A 26 14.72 -33.86 13.37
C LYS A 26 14.37 -32.72 14.32
N ARG A 27 14.19 -33.09 15.59
CA ARG A 27 14.25 -32.17 16.74
C ARG A 27 15.59 -31.42 16.69
N LEU A 28 15.55 -30.10 16.60
CA LEU A 28 16.69 -29.25 16.92
C LEU A 28 16.54 -28.77 18.38
N PRO A 29 17.59 -28.88 19.21
CA PRO A 29 17.57 -28.41 20.58
C PRO A 29 17.71 -26.88 20.63
N VAL A 30 16.95 -26.29 21.55
CA VAL A 30 17.02 -24.88 21.93
C VAL A 30 18.33 -24.69 22.73
N ALA A 31 19.29 -23.98 22.15
CA ALA A 31 20.49 -23.53 22.85
C ALA A 31 20.42 -22.01 23.03
N PHE A 32 19.85 -21.60 24.15
CA PHE A 32 20.02 -20.28 24.74
C PHE A 32 21.39 -20.26 25.43
N ALA A 33 22.39 -19.58 24.87
CA ALA A 33 23.56 -19.13 25.60
C ALA A 33 24.36 -18.08 24.82
N ALA A 34 24.45 -16.89 25.43
CA ALA A 34 25.60 -15.98 25.41
C ALA A 34 26.17 -15.51 24.05
N LEU A 35 25.87 -14.25 23.69
CA LEU A 35 26.79 -13.36 22.97
C LEU A 35 26.72 -11.99 23.66
N ASP A 36 27.60 -11.76 24.62
CA ASP A 36 28.90 -11.07 24.45
C ASP A 36 28.73 -9.56 24.20
N ARG A 37 28.97 -8.82 25.28
CA ARG A 37 29.09 -7.37 25.35
C ARG A 37 30.55 -7.02 25.05
N THR A 38 30.94 -6.79 23.81
CA THR A 38 32.14 -5.98 23.52
C THR A 38 32.14 -5.54 22.05
N LEU A 39 32.05 -4.22 21.81
CA LEU A 39 32.82 -3.48 20.79
C LEU A 39 32.34 -2.02 20.77
N PRO A 40 32.99 -1.13 21.52
CA PRO A 40 32.94 0.30 21.29
C PRO A 40 33.99 0.71 20.24
N THR A 41 33.90 1.96 19.78
CA THR A 41 34.88 2.68 18.97
C THR A 41 34.88 2.34 17.48
N LEU A 42 34.14 3.15 16.73
CA LEU A 42 34.50 3.69 15.42
C LEU A 42 33.32 4.58 15.05
N PHE A 43 33.49 5.89 15.16
CA PHE A 43 32.83 6.98 14.42
C PHE A 43 33.10 8.28 15.21
N ALA A 44 34.40 8.55 15.39
CA ALA A 44 34.90 9.92 15.46
C ALA A 44 35.11 10.39 14.01
N ASN A 45 34.91 11.69 13.78
CA ASN A 45 35.03 12.42 12.51
C ASN A 45 33.77 12.43 11.62
N TYR A 46 32.99 13.50 11.70
CA TYR A 46 33.04 14.59 10.71
C TYR A 46 32.01 15.66 11.08
N SER A 47 32.49 16.75 11.68
CA SER A 47 31.78 18.01 11.84
C SER A 47 32.25 18.99 10.77
N PRO A 48 31.34 19.77 10.15
CA PRO A 48 31.74 20.99 9.47
C PRO A 48 30.99 22.23 10.02
N PHE A 49 31.75 23.30 10.26
CA PHE A 49 31.34 24.72 10.46
C PHE A 49 30.98 25.19 11.90
N PRO A 50 31.13 26.49 12.21
CA PRO A 50 32.36 27.03 12.82
C PRO A 50 32.09 27.74 14.17
N VAL A 51 33.11 27.74 15.01
CA VAL A 51 33.07 28.28 16.37
C VAL A 51 33.69 29.69 16.37
N THR A 52 32.89 30.74 16.27
CA THR A 52 33.30 32.11 16.67
C THR A 52 32.10 33.07 16.77
N LEU A 53 31.49 33.17 17.94
CA LEU A 53 30.87 34.43 18.37
C LEU A 53 30.84 34.53 19.91
N TRP A 54 31.92 35.12 20.42
CA TRP A 54 31.95 36.11 21.52
C TRP A 54 31.17 35.72 22.79
N ALA A 55 31.80 35.09 23.77
CA ALA A 55 32.69 35.75 24.74
C ALA A 55 32.06 37.00 25.42
N SER A 56 31.63 36.76 26.66
CA SER A 56 32.04 37.55 27.82
C SER A 56 31.50 38.99 27.95
N ILE A 57 30.32 39.11 28.56
CA ILE A 57 30.02 40.21 29.47
C ILE A 57 29.99 39.59 30.88
N GLY A 58 31.14 39.56 31.54
CA GLY A 58 31.19 39.31 32.97
C GLY A 58 30.65 40.52 33.71
N HIS A 59 30.07 40.35 34.90
CA HIS A 59 30.19 41.33 35.99
C HIS A 59 30.10 40.63 37.35
N ARG A 60 31.13 40.95 38.14
CA ARG A 60 31.42 40.66 39.53
C ARG A 60 30.19 40.78 40.44
N VAL A 61 30.00 39.82 41.36
CA VAL A 61 29.83 40.13 42.80
C VAL A 61 30.37 38.94 43.61
N ARG A 62 31.58 39.12 44.15
CA ARG A 62 32.12 38.33 45.26
C ARG A 62 31.76 39.08 46.52
N SER A 63 30.77 38.64 47.29
CA SER A 63 30.62 39.11 48.67
C SER A 63 29.76 38.17 49.50
N MET A 64 30.34 37.78 50.64
CA MET A 64 29.67 37.38 51.87
C MET A 64 29.09 35.96 51.95
N LEU A 65 30.07 35.05 52.10
CA LEU A 65 30.10 34.04 53.16
C LEU A 65 29.36 34.50 54.44
N ARG A 66 28.28 33.80 54.78
CA ARG A 66 27.77 33.45 56.14
C ARG A 66 26.26 33.39 56.08
N PHE A 67 25.68 32.20 55.98
CA PHE A 67 24.59 31.76 56.85
C PHE A 67 24.38 30.26 56.65
N SER A 68 24.65 29.54 57.74
CA SER A 68 24.16 28.23 58.13
C SER A 68 23.84 27.20 57.05
N ALA A 69 24.76 26.24 56.97
CA ALA A 69 24.49 24.86 56.64
C ALA A 69 23.19 24.36 57.30
N THR A 70 22.13 24.14 56.52
CA THR A 70 21.02 23.18 56.75
C THR A 70 19.94 23.31 55.66
N PHE A 71 20.30 23.43 54.38
CA PHE A 71 19.32 23.22 53.28
C PHE A 71 20.04 22.64 52.05
N LEU A 72 20.81 21.57 52.28
CA LEU A 72 21.42 20.78 51.23
C LEU A 72 20.66 19.45 51.18
N PHE A 73 19.47 19.39 50.55
CA PHE A 73 18.81 18.15 50.04
C PHE A 73 17.34 18.41 49.61
N ALA A 74 17.02 19.43 48.80
CA ALA A 74 15.65 19.57 48.27
C ALA A 74 15.53 20.51 47.05
N ALA A 75 16.37 20.41 46.02
CA ALA A 75 16.18 21.28 44.84
C ALA A 75 16.85 20.81 43.53
N LEU A 76 16.97 19.49 43.27
CA LEU A 76 17.60 19.02 42.04
C LEU A 76 16.83 17.87 41.40
N ALA A 77 15.62 18.14 40.90
CA ALA A 77 14.87 17.15 40.11
C ALA A 77 13.86 17.76 39.13
N LEU A 78 14.19 18.85 38.44
CA LEU A 78 13.32 19.35 37.35
C LEU A 78 14.16 20.01 36.25
N ALA A 79 14.85 19.20 35.43
CA ALA A 79 15.41 19.65 34.16
C ALA A 79 14.46 19.18 33.03
N PRO A 80 13.90 20.09 32.20
CA PRO A 80 13.09 19.70 31.06
C PRO A 80 13.99 19.07 29.98
N VAL A 81 13.71 17.81 29.64
CA VAL A 81 14.36 17.11 28.53
C VAL A 81 13.78 17.67 27.23
N PRO A 82 14.60 18.20 26.29
CA PRO A 82 14.11 18.61 24.99
C PRO A 82 13.66 17.37 24.21
N ALA A 83 12.37 17.28 23.92
CA ALA A 83 11.83 16.26 23.03
C ALA A 83 12.34 16.53 21.61
N LEU A 84 13.23 15.67 21.11
CA LEU A 84 13.58 15.63 19.70
C LEU A 84 12.35 15.11 18.93
N ALA A 85 11.67 16.01 18.22
CA ALA A 85 10.61 15.63 17.30
C ALA A 85 11.25 14.90 16.11
N VAL A 86 11.05 13.58 16.05
CA VAL A 86 11.26 12.81 14.83
C VAL A 86 10.13 13.17 13.87
N GLU A 87 10.44 13.94 12.83
CA GLU A 87 9.54 14.13 11.70
C GLU A 87 9.42 12.79 10.96
N ALA A 88 8.35 12.06 11.25
CA ALA A 88 7.98 10.90 10.46
C ALA A 88 7.64 11.41 9.05
N ASN A 89 8.48 11.09 8.07
CA ASN A 89 8.17 11.28 6.66
C ASN A 89 6.87 10.51 6.37
N ALA A 90 5.77 11.26 6.26
CA ALA A 90 4.48 10.72 5.88
C ALA A 90 4.58 10.23 4.43
N SER A 91 4.88 8.94 4.27
CA SER A 91 4.72 8.25 2.98
C SER A 91 3.27 8.49 2.54
N SER A 92 3.10 9.28 1.47
CA SER A 92 1.79 9.62 0.94
C SER A 92 1.07 8.34 0.54
N ALA A 93 -0.07 8.06 1.16
CA ALA A 93 -0.84 6.85 0.90
C ALA A 93 -1.20 6.76 -0.60
N PRO A 94 -1.18 5.56 -1.21
CA PRO A 94 -1.55 5.38 -2.61
C PRO A 94 -2.95 5.92 -2.92
N ILE A 95 -3.09 6.57 -4.07
CA ILE A 95 -4.37 7.06 -4.56
C ILE A 95 -5.11 5.90 -5.23
N SER A 96 -6.17 5.41 -4.59
CA SER A 96 -7.06 4.42 -5.20
C SER A 96 -8.13 5.06 -6.08
N VAL A 97 -8.34 4.51 -7.28
CA VAL A 97 -9.41 4.85 -8.22
C VAL A 97 -9.99 3.57 -8.84
N LYS A 98 -11.29 3.55 -9.14
CA LYS A 98 -11.93 2.41 -9.81
C LYS A 98 -11.74 2.47 -11.32
N VAL A 99 -11.67 1.33 -11.99
CA VAL A 99 -11.67 1.24 -13.47
C VAL A 99 -12.90 1.93 -14.05
N ASN A 100 -12.73 2.68 -15.14
CA ASN A 100 -13.74 3.50 -15.81
C ASN A 100 -14.36 4.60 -14.94
N MET A 101 -13.72 4.96 -13.83
CA MET A 101 -14.16 6.05 -12.96
C MET A 101 -13.11 7.13 -12.86
N ALA A 102 -13.59 8.36 -12.64
CA ALA A 102 -12.75 9.52 -12.39
C ALA A 102 -12.81 9.95 -10.92
N ARG A 103 -11.69 10.45 -10.42
CA ARG A 103 -11.54 11.03 -9.09
C ARG A 103 -10.90 12.41 -9.22
N VAL A 104 -11.49 13.39 -8.55
CA VAL A 104 -10.94 14.75 -8.48
C VAL A 104 -9.88 14.79 -7.39
N LEU A 105 -8.68 15.22 -7.77
CA LEU A 105 -7.55 15.45 -6.87
C LEU A 105 -7.32 16.96 -6.75
N ARG A 106 -7.18 17.41 -5.51
CA ARG A 106 -6.85 18.81 -5.19
C ARG A 106 -5.43 18.87 -4.65
N ILE A 107 -4.64 19.79 -5.17
CA ILE A 107 -3.23 19.96 -4.83
C ILE A 107 -2.99 21.33 -4.19
N ASN A 108 -1.98 21.40 -3.33
CA ASN A 108 -1.71 22.61 -2.52
C ASN A 108 -0.97 23.71 -3.27
N ALA A 109 -0.53 23.46 -4.51
CA ALA A 109 0.22 24.38 -5.35
C ALA A 109 -0.18 24.21 -6.82
N PRO A 110 -0.03 25.24 -7.67
CA PRO A 110 -0.43 25.16 -9.08
C PRO A 110 0.42 24.17 -9.88
N ALA A 111 -0.22 23.20 -10.54
CA ALA A 111 0.42 22.27 -11.47
C ALA A 111 0.75 22.97 -12.80
N SER A 112 1.96 22.72 -13.29
CA SER A 112 2.38 23.09 -14.65
C SER A 112 2.51 21.86 -15.55
N THR A 113 3.00 20.76 -15.00
CA THR A 113 3.25 19.53 -15.76
C THR A 113 2.77 18.33 -14.95
N VAL A 114 2.09 17.41 -15.61
CA VAL A 114 1.65 16.13 -15.03
C VAL A 114 2.26 14.99 -15.83
N ILE A 115 2.83 14.02 -15.13
CA ILE A 115 3.47 12.85 -15.72
C ILE A 115 2.81 11.61 -15.12
N VAL A 116 2.32 10.74 -16.01
CA VAL A 116 1.78 9.43 -15.65
C VAL A 116 2.69 8.37 -16.20
N GLY A 117 3.12 7.42 -15.37
CA GLY A 117 4.05 6.36 -15.81
C GLY A 117 3.47 5.50 -16.93
N ASN A 118 2.21 5.08 -16.78
CA ASN A 118 1.49 4.30 -17.79
C ASN A 118 0.09 4.90 -18.07
N PRO A 119 -0.08 5.63 -19.20
CA PRO A 119 -1.37 6.23 -19.57
C PRO A 119 -2.45 5.20 -19.97
N GLY A 120 -2.07 3.92 -20.14
CA GLY A 120 -3.01 2.82 -20.36
C GLY A 120 -3.68 2.34 -19.07
N VAL A 121 -3.07 2.57 -17.90
CA VAL A 121 -3.62 2.21 -16.57
C VAL A 121 -4.48 3.34 -16.04
N ALA A 122 -3.94 4.56 -15.99
CA ALA A 122 -4.66 5.74 -15.55
C ALA A 122 -4.28 6.95 -16.42
N ASP A 123 -5.11 7.97 -16.43
CA ASP A 123 -4.87 9.21 -17.16
C ASP A 123 -5.26 10.42 -16.31
N VAL A 124 -4.63 11.57 -16.53
CA VAL A 124 -4.89 12.77 -15.74
C VAL A 124 -5.08 13.97 -16.65
N THR A 125 -6.13 14.73 -16.38
CA THR A 125 -6.40 16.01 -17.05
C THR A 125 -6.38 17.15 -16.04
N ILE A 126 -5.74 18.26 -16.40
CA ILE A 126 -5.72 19.48 -15.60
C ILE A 126 -7.02 20.24 -15.89
N GLN A 127 -7.88 20.40 -14.87
CA GLN A 127 -9.13 21.18 -15.00
C GLN A 127 -8.88 22.67 -14.70
N ASP A 128 -8.12 22.92 -13.64
CA ASP A 128 -7.65 24.24 -13.23
C ASP A 128 -6.25 24.08 -12.57
N PRO A 129 -5.52 25.17 -12.24
CA PRO A 129 -4.16 25.05 -11.72
C PRO A 129 -4.03 24.15 -10.48
N GLN A 130 -5.07 24.01 -9.65
CA GLN A 130 -5.02 23.24 -8.41
C GLN A 130 -5.94 22.01 -8.38
N THR A 131 -6.65 21.74 -9.48
CA THR A 131 -7.62 20.64 -9.61
C THR A 131 -7.25 19.76 -10.79
N LEU A 132 -6.98 18.50 -10.47
CA LEU A 132 -6.67 17.44 -11.43
C LEU A 132 -7.81 16.42 -11.46
N VAL A 133 -8.17 15.95 -12.66
CA VAL A 133 -9.12 14.86 -12.84
C VAL A 133 -8.34 13.61 -13.22
N LEU A 134 -8.24 12.67 -12.28
CA LEU A 134 -7.62 11.36 -12.48
C LEU A 134 -8.67 10.36 -12.96
N THR A 135 -8.46 9.69 -14.07
CA THR A 135 -9.35 8.66 -14.63
C THR A 135 -8.65 7.31 -14.65
N GLY A 136 -9.24 6.30 -14.01
CA GLY A 136 -8.78 4.91 -14.12
C GLY A 136 -9.24 4.29 -15.44
N LYS A 137 -8.32 3.81 -16.28
CA LYS A 137 -8.62 3.18 -17.57
C LYS A 137 -8.57 1.66 -17.51
N SER A 138 -7.52 1.09 -16.93
CA SER A 138 -7.36 -0.35 -16.78
C SER A 138 -6.79 -0.70 -15.41
N TYR A 139 -7.01 -1.95 -14.98
CA TYR A 139 -6.56 -2.41 -13.66
C TYR A 139 -5.03 -2.39 -13.58
N GLY A 140 -4.48 -2.02 -12.41
CA GLY A 140 -3.04 -2.05 -12.18
C GLY A 140 -2.57 -0.94 -11.23
N GLN A 141 -1.25 -0.79 -11.13
CA GLN A 141 -0.62 0.30 -10.39
C GLN A 141 0.28 1.11 -11.34
N THR A 142 0.25 2.42 -11.19
CA THR A 142 1.13 3.35 -11.92
C THR A 142 1.56 4.48 -11.01
N ASN A 143 2.49 5.33 -11.42
CA ASN A 143 2.90 6.51 -10.67
C ASN A 143 2.31 7.78 -11.29
N LEU A 144 2.02 8.75 -10.42
CA LEU A 144 1.60 10.09 -10.79
C LEU A 144 2.58 11.09 -10.20
N ILE A 145 3.22 11.87 -11.07
CA ILE A 145 4.13 12.94 -10.70
C ILE A 145 3.55 14.27 -11.19
N VAL A 146 3.42 15.23 -10.28
CA VAL A 146 2.92 16.57 -10.58
C VAL A 146 4.02 17.56 -10.28
N LEU A 147 4.38 18.39 -11.25
CA LEU A 147 5.43 19.39 -11.15
C LEU A 147 4.86 20.81 -11.21
N ASN A 148 5.50 21.73 -10.50
CA ASN A 148 5.24 23.16 -10.63
C ASN A 148 6.00 23.77 -11.84
N ALA A 149 5.79 25.06 -12.10
CA ALA A 149 6.44 25.77 -13.20
C ALA A 149 7.99 25.84 -13.09
N ALA A 150 8.54 25.67 -11.88
CA ALA A 150 9.98 25.62 -11.64
C ALA A 150 10.57 24.20 -11.82
N GLY A 151 9.75 23.19 -12.17
CA GLY A 151 10.17 21.80 -12.32
C GLY A 151 10.29 21.03 -11.00
N ASN A 152 9.90 21.61 -9.87
CA ASN A 152 9.94 20.92 -8.58
C ASN A 152 8.68 20.04 -8.40
N PRO A 153 8.80 18.82 -7.84
CA PRO A 153 7.67 17.95 -7.60
C PRO A 153 6.77 18.49 -6.49
N ILE A 154 5.49 18.67 -6.83
CA ILE A 154 4.39 18.96 -5.89
C ILE A 154 3.86 17.66 -5.29
N ALA A 155 3.75 16.62 -6.11
CA ALA A 155 3.31 15.30 -5.70
C ALA A 155 4.08 14.22 -6.47
N ASP A 156 4.44 13.17 -5.76
CA ASP A 156 4.95 11.91 -6.32
C ASP A 156 4.30 10.78 -5.52
N THR A 157 3.37 10.06 -6.16
CA THR A 157 2.57 9.04 -5.48
C THR A 157 2.17 7.92 -6.42
N LEU A 158 1.89 6.75 -5.84
CA LEU A 158 1.34 5.62 -6.56
C LEU A 158 -0.17 5.78 -6.74
N VAL A 159 -0.63 5.52 -7.95
CA VAL A 159 -2.03 5.38 -8.31
C VAL A 159 -2.34 3.90 -8.45
N GLU A 160 -3.30 3.44 -7.66
CA GLU A 160 -3.82 2.09 -7.73
C GLU A 160 -5.20 2.10 -8.39
N VAL A 161 -5.30 1.48 -9.55
CA VAL A 161 -6.55 1.30 -10.27
C VAL A 161 -7.11 -0.06 -9.92
N VAL A 162 -8.11 -0.05 -9.05
CA VAL A 162 -8.81 -1.26 -8.64
C VAL A 162 -9.94 -1.55 -9.60
N GLN A 163 -10.10 -2.82 -9.96
CA GLN A 163 -11.34 -3.25 -10.58
C GLN A 163 -12.47 -3.08 -9.55
N ASP A 164 -13.66 -2.72 -10.00
CA ASP A 164 -14.82 -2.64 -9.10
C ASP A 164 -15.27 -4.06 -8.69
N GLN A 165 -14.46 -4.68 -7.84
CA GLN A 165 -14.75 -5.93 -7.13
C GLN A 165 -15.24 -5.63 -5.71
N ALA A 166 -15.26 -4.34 -5.31
CA ALA A 166 -15.74 -3.91 -4.00
C ALA A 166 -17.18 -4.36 -3.74
N ASP A 167 -17.92 -4.64 -4.82
CA ASP A 167 -19.29 -5.10 -4.76
C ASP A 167 -19.43 -6.60 -5.07
N LEU A 168 -18.35 -7.35 -5.33
CA LEU A 168 -18.46 -8.78 -5.64
C LEU A 168 -18.41 -9.64 -4.36
N VAL A 169 -19.52 -10.31 -4.05
CA VAL A 169 -19.63 -11.26 -2.96
C VAL A 169 -19.67 -12.68 -3.53
N THR A 170 -18.75 -13.53 -3.09
CA THR A 170 -18.74 -14.95 -3.45
C THR A 170 -19.15 -15.80 -2.25
N ILE A 171 -20.21 -16.58 -2.42
CA ILE A 171 -20.74 -17.49 -1.41
C ILE A 171 -20.36 -18.92 -1.80
N PHE A 172 -19.79 -19.66 -0.85
CA PHE A 172 -19.52 -21.10 -1.00
C PHE A 172 -20.51 -21.88 -0.13
N ASN A 173 -21.33 -22.73 -0.74
CA ASN A 173 -22.27 -23.60 -0.01
C ASN A 173 -22.18 -25.02 -0.56
N ALA A 174 -21.88 -26.00 0.31
CA ALA A 174 -21.80 -27.42 -0.04
C ALA A 174 -20.93 -27.74 -1.27
N GLY A 175 -19.83 -26.98 -1.46
CA GLY A 175 -18.93 -27.13 -2.62
C GLY A 175 -19.41 -26.43 -3.90
N ALA A 176 -20.58 -25.81 -3.88
CA ALA A 176 -21.06 -24.92 -4.93
C ALA A 176 -20.62 -23.47 -4.65
N ARG A 177 -20.23 -22.76 -5.71
CA ARG A 177 -19.84 -21.35 -5.68
C ARG A 177 -20.92 -20.49 -6.35
N TYR A 178 -21.23 -19.35 -5.74
CA TYR A 178 -22.21 -18.38 -6.24
C TYR A 178 -21.62 -16.99 -6.14
N THR A 179 -21.61 -16.21 -7.23
CA THR A 179 -21.12 -14.83 -7.21
C THR A 179 -22.27 -13.82 -7.40
N TYR A 180 -22.22 -12.74 -6.63
CA TYR A 180 -23.18 -11.64 -6.61
C TYR A 180 -22.47 -10.29 -6.72
N ALA A 181 -23.09 -9.31 -7.38
CA ALA A 181 -22.69 -7.91 -7.36
C ALA A 181 -23.63 -7.11 -6.43
N CYS A 182 -23.09 -6.48 -5.40
CA CYS A 182 -23.78 -5.89 -4.25
C CYS A 182 -23.44 -4.41 -3.99
N PRO A 183 -23.61 -3.48 -4.97
CA PRO A 183 -23.38 -2.05 -4.73
C PRO A 183 -24.39 -1.42 -3.75
N THR A 184 -25.66 -1.83 -3.81
CA THR A 184 -26.74 -1.37 -2.88
C THR A 184 -27.85 -2.43 -2.73
N ARG A 185 -28.06 -3.21 -3.79
CA ARG A 185 -28.81 -4.47 -3.78
C ARG A 185 -27.94 -5.52 -4.45
N CYS A 186 -27.96 -6.73 -3.91
CA CYS A 186 -27.24 -7.84 -4.51
C CYS A 186 -28.01 -8.36 -5.72
N ALA A 187 -27.35 -8.39 -6.88
CA ALA A 187 -27.83 -9.02 -8.09
C ALA A 187 -26.89 -10.18 -8.46
N PRO A 188 -27.41 -11.31 -8.99
CA PRO A 188 -26.57 -12.43 -9.41
C PRO A 188 -25.66 -12.03 -10.58
N THR A 189 -24.41 -12.48 -10.56
CA THR A 189 -23.47 -12.32 -11.68
C THR A 189 -22.72 -13.62 -11.91
N VAL A 190 -22.71 -14.11 -13.15
CA VAL A 190 -22.11 -15.40 -13.50
C VAL A 190 -20.61 -15.20 -13.73
N MET A 191 -19.79 -15.87 -12.94
CA MET A 191 -18.33 -15.90 -13.08
C MET A 191 -17.81 -17.32 -13.35
N LEU A 192 -16.59 -17.40 -13.90
CA LEU A 192 -15.92 -18.68 -14.11
C LEU A 192 -15.69 -19.39 -12.78
N GLY A 193 -16.16 -20.63 -12.68
CA GLY A 193 -16.06 -21.46 -11.48
C GLY A 193 -17.29 -21.41 -10.57
N ASP A 194 -18.31 -20.62 -10.90
CA ASP A 194 -19.61 -20.73 -10.24
C ASP A 194 -20.29 -22.06 -10.54
N SER A 195 -21.23 -22.46 -9.69
CA SER A 195 -21.95 -23.72 -9.85
C SER A 195 -22.73 -23.75 -11.16
N THR A 196 -22.79 -24.93 -11.79
CA THR A 196 -23.50 -25.11 -13.05
C THR A 196 -24.98 -24.81 -12.90
N GLY A 197 -25.60 -25.23 -11.79
CA GLY A 197 -27.02 -24.95 -11.51
C GLY A 197 -27.34 -23.45 -11.44
N PHE A 198 -26.54 -22.67 -10.71
CA PHE A 198 -26.69 -21.22 -10.66
C PHE A 198 -26.49 -20.57 -12.05
N THR A 199 -25.45 -21.00 -12.77
CA THR A 199 -25.13 -20.49 -14.10
C THR A 199 -26.26 -20.77 -15.10
N GLU A 200 -26.83 -21.97 -15.07
CA GLU A 200 -27.96 -22.35 -15.93
C GLU A 200 -29.23 -21.53 -15.61
N GLU A 201 -29.54 -21.32 -14.34
CA GLU A 201 -30.68 -20.50 -13.91
C GLU A 201 -30.55 -19.06 -14.39
N GLN A 202 -29.38 -18.44 -14.20
CA GLN A 202 -29.14 -17.07 -14.65
C GLN A 202 -29.08 -16.95 -16.19
N THR A 203 -28.62 -17.99 -16.88
CA THR A 203 -28.64 -18.00 -18.35
C THR A 203 -30.08 -18.06 -18.88
N LYS A 204 -30.96 -18.84 -18.23
CA LYS A 204 -32.39 -18.90 -18.55
C LYS A 204 -33.07 -17.56 -18.30
N SER A 205 -32.81 -16.91 -17.16
CA SER A 205 -33.40 -15.61 -16.84
C SER A 205 -32.98 -14.53 -17.84
N LEU A 206 -31.71 -14.51 -18.25
CA LEU A 206 -31.21 -13.61 -19.31
C LEU A 206 -31.90 -13.87 -20.66
N GLY A 207 -32.18 -15.12 -20.99
CA GLY A 207 -32.94 -15.50 -22.19
C GLY A 207 -34.37 -14.94 -22.19
N LEU A 208 -35.04 -14.96 -21.04
CA LEU A 208 -36.39 -14.41 -20.88
C LEU A 208 -36.40 -12.88 -21.05
N VAL A 209 -35.43 -12.18 -20.47
CA VAL A 209 -35.33 -10.71 -20.61
C VAL A 209 -35.08 -10.32 -22.07
N LYS A 210 -34.24 -11.06 -22.81
CA LYS A 210 -34.01 -10.81 -24.24
C LYS A 210 -35.24 -11.08 -25.10
N GLY A 211 -36.07 -12.06 -24.74
CA GLY A 211 -37.30 -12.39 -25.47
C GLY A 211 -38.44 -11.40 -25.27
N VAL A 212 -38.43 -10.60 -24.19
CA VAL A 212 -39.44 -9.57 -23.91
C VAL A 212 -39.17 -8.26 -24.68
N GLN A 213 -37.94 -8.05 -25.14
CA GLN A 213 -37.52 -6.82 -25.84
C GLN A 213 -37.73 -6.89 -27.37
N ASN A 214 -38.40 -7.93 -27.87
CA ASN A 214 -38.63 -8.20 -29.29
C ASN A 214 -40.06 -8.66 -29.52
#